data_AF-A0A929VRJ2-F1
#
_entry.id   AF-A0A929VRJ2-F1
#
_cell.length_a   1.000
_cell.length_b   1.000
_cell.length_c   1.000
_cell.angle_alpha   90.00
_cell.angle_beta   90.00
_cell.angle_gamma   90.00
#
_symmetry.space_group_name_H-M   'P 1'
#
loop_
_entity.id
_entity.type
_entity.pdbx_description
1 polymer ?
#
loop_
_entity_poly.entity_id
_entity_poly.type
_entity_poly.pdbx_seq_one_letter_code
_entity_poly.pdbx_strand_id
1 'polypeptide(L)'
;MRILHTLVIALAALGAASCANDEKELFSLPAAERIDQVVKNDRTALESAPNGWKFDYFLGRDYSGPGVSMMVTFRNGKATMASDASDTALFRTADYDVVKDQGPVLTFNTFLEPIHSLAGGMASFPEGRQGDYEFSILSTSADTIRLRGKKWGNDMLLTRNPVGLKQDSVIMGAIKMRENMITDSIYLCHGKDTIPGAAFDLDNRHFDINGAVQLSSPMVFTPKGFTLARPLSYDGRVYRDFAWNDSARTFTSADMTISFRIPETYKPQ
;
A
#
# COMPACT_ATOMS: atom_id res chain seq x y z
N MET A 1 -21.24 -59.74 33.31
CA MET A 1 -19.77 -59.57 33.33
C MET A 1 -19.09 -59.74 31.96
N ARG A 2 -19.52 -60.65 31.08
CA ARG A 2 -18.86 -60.85 29.75
C ARG A 2 -18.90 -59.62 28.82
N ILE A 3 -20.00 -58.87 28.80
CA ILE A 3 -20.19 -57.70 27.91
C ILE A 3 -19.28 -56.52 28.32
N LEU A 4 -19.05 -56.33 29.62
CA LEU A 4 -18.20 -55.25 30.15
C LEU A 4 -16.72 -55.49 29.81
N HIS A 5 -16.25 -56.74 29.82
CA HIS A 5 -14.88 -57.07 29.44
C HIS A 5 -14.62 -56.89 27.94
N THR A 6 -15.58 -57.20 27.07
CA THR A 6 -15.49 -56.90 25.62
C THR A 6 -15.46 -55.41 25.33
N LEU A 7 -16.19 -54.58 26.10
CA LEU A 7 -16.21 -53.13 25.89
C LEU A 7 -14.87 -52.47 26.28
N VAL A 8 -14.24 -52.95 27.36
CA VAL A 8 -12.94 -52.44 27.83
C VAL A 8 -11.80 -52.82 26.87
N ILE A 9 -11.83 -54.02 26.29
CA ILE A 9 -10.84 -54.46 25.31
C ILE A 9 -10.99 -53.69 23.98
N ALA A 10 -12.23 -53.42 23.56
CA ALA A 10 -12.49 -52.60 22.37
C ALA A 10 -12.01 -51.14 22.54
N LEU A 11 -12.23 -50.54 23.72
CA LEU A 11 -11.81 -49.16 24.00
C LEU A 11 -10.28 -49.02 24.11
N ALA A 12 -9.57 -50.05 24.60
CA ALA A 12 -8.11 -50.10 24.61
C ALA A 12 -7.51 -50.23 23.19
N ALA A 13 -8.19 -50.95 22.29
CA ALA A 13 -7.76 -51.08 20.89
C ALA A 13 -7.94 -49.79 20.08
N LEU A 14 -8.97 -48.98 20.38
CA LEU A 14 -9.20 -47.65 19.78
C LEU A 14 -8.15 -46.60 20.22
N GLY A 15 -7.51 -46.78 21.37
CA GLY A 15 -6.41 -45.90 21.81
C GLY A 15 -5.08 -46.13 21.08
N ALA A 16 -4.81 -47.37 20.65
CA ALA A 16 -3.55 -47.72 19.98
C ALA A 16 -3.49 -47.22 18.52
N ALA A 17 -4.63 -47.04 17.85
CA ALA A 17 -4.69 -46.47 16.51
C ALA A 17 -4.55 -44.93 16.49
N SER A 18 -4.74 -44.26 17.64
CA SER A 18 -4.50 -42.81 17.78
C SER A 18 -3.02 -42.47 18.04
N CYS A 19 -2.17 -43.46 18.29
CA CYS A 19 -0.73 -43.29 18.50
C CYS A 19 0.12 -43.60 17.25
N ALA A 20 -0.52 -43.86 16.10
CA ALA A 20 0.15 -43.80 14.81
C ALA A 20 -0.03 -42.38 14.23
N ASN A 21 0.47 -41.37 14.94
CA ASN A 21 0.65 -40.03 14.38
C ASN A 21 1.84 -40.10 13.43
N ASP A 22 1.61 -40.49 12.18
CA ASP A 22 2.43 -40.02 11.06
C ASP A 22 2.18 -38.51 10.89
N GLU A 23 2.63 -37.72 11.87
CA GLU A 23 2.76 -36.29 11.71
C GLU A 23 3.85 -36.07 10.68
N LYS A 24 3.44 -35.93 9.41
CA LYS A 24 4.31 -35.29 8.42
C LYS A 24 4.72 -33.95 9.02
N GLU A 25 5.99 -33.81 9.37
CA GLU A 25 6.57 -32.53 9.79
C GLU A 25 6.24 -31.50 8.70
N LEU A 26 5.22 -30.67 8.94
CA LEU A 26 4.77 -29.67 7.98
C LEU A 26 5.85 -28.58 7.79
N PHE A 27 6.78 -28.49 8.73
CA PHE A 27 7.85 -27.51 8.77
C PHE A 27 9.15 -28.15 9.23
N SER A 28 10.23 -27.90 8.49
CA SER A 28 11.57 -28.45 8.75
C SER A 28 12.36 -27.74 9.87
N LEU A 29 11.84 -26.63 10.41
CA LEU A 29 12.49 -25.83 11.46
C LEU A 29 11.51 -25.54 12.60
N PRO A 30 12.00 -25.40 13.86
CA PRO A 30 11.20 -24.92 14.98
C PRO A 30 10.57 -23.54 14.70
N ALA A 31 9.39 -23.27 15.27
CA ALA A 31 8.66 -22.04 15.02
C ALA A 31 9.46 -20.76 15.32
N ALA A 32 10.28 -20.78 16.38
CA ALA A 32 11.16 -19.67 16.75
C ALA A 32 12.25 -19.40 15.68
N GLU A 33 12.89 -20.45 15.17
CA GLU A 33 13.91 -20.32 14.12
C GLU A 33 13.31 -19.85 12.80
N ARG A 34 12.08 -20.28 12.48
CA ARG A 34 11.37 -19.82 11.29
C ARG A 34 11.12 -18.31 11.33
N ILE A 35 10.64 -17.78 12.46
CA ILE A 35 10.36 -16.34 12.55
C ILE A 35 11.65 -15.51 12.52
N ASP A 36 12.74 -16.00 13.12
CA ASP A 36 14.04 -15.33 13.06
C ASP A 36 14.58 -15.26 11.62
N GLN A 37 14.41 -16.34 10.86
CA GLN A 37 14.79 -16.37 9.45
C GLN A 37 13.93 -15.42 8.61
N VAL A 38 12.62 -15.35 8.86
CA VAL A 38 11.71 -14.41 8.18
C VAL A 38 12.13 -12.96 8.46
N VAL A 39 12.35 -12.60 9.73
CA VAL A 39 12.81 -11.24 10.11
C VAL A 39 14.13 -10.87 9.44
N LYS A 40 15.09 -11.80 9.40
CA LYS A 40 16.38 -11.60 8.72
C LYS A 40 16.19 -11.41 7.21
N ASN A 41 15.33 -12.20 6.58
CA ASN A 41 15.04 -12.10 5.15
C ASN A 41 14.34 -10.78 4.82
N ASP A 42 13.39 -10.34 5.63
CA ASP A 42 12.66 -9.10 5.44
C ASP A 42 13.56 -7.88 5.59
N ARG A 43 14.44 -7.86 6.61
CA ARG A 43 15.48 -6.81 6.73
C ARG A 43 16.39 -6.79 5.49
N THR A 44 16.82 -7.97 5.03
CA THR A 44 17.64 -8.10 3.81
C THR A 44 16.90 -7.55 2.59
N ALA A 45 15.61 -7.87 2.44
CA ALA A 45 14.77 -7.38 1.35
C ALA A 45 14.66 -5.86 1.39
N LEU A 46 14.32 -5.26 2.53
CA LEU A 46 14.23 -3.80 2.70
C LEU A 46 15.54 -3.09 2.30
N GLU A 47 16.70 -3.63 2.70
CA GLU A 47 18.00 -3.03 2.39
C GLU A 47 18.52 -3.35 0.98
N SER A 48 17.89 -4.28 0.26
CA SER A 48 18.36 -4.68 -1.07
C SER A 48 18.13 -3.64 -2.18
N ALA A 49 17.41 -2.54 -1.92
CA ALA A 49 17.13 -1.49 -2.92
C ALA A 49 18.04 -0.26 -2.78
N PRO A 50 19.13 -0.14 -3.59
CA PRO A 50 20.07 0.99 -3.50
C PRO A 50 19.50 2.34 -3.86
N ASN A 51 18.50 2.39 -4.75
CA ASN A 51 17.81 3.64 -5.07
C ASN A 51 16.52 3.81 -4.25
N GLY A 52 16.39 3.00 -3.19
CA GLY A 52 15.25 2.95 -2.30
C GLY A 52 13.98 2.42 -2.95
N TRP A 53 12.88 2.67 -2.26
CA TRP A 53 11.54 2.22 -2.56
C TRP A 53 10.63 3.43 -2.75
N LYS A 54 9.75 3.37 -3.74
CA LYS A 54 8.50 4.15 -3.75
C LYS A 54 7.58 3.51 -2.73
N PHE A 55 7.00 4.30 -1.85
CA PHE A 55 6.07 3.86 -0.83
C PHE A 55 4.71 4.53 -1.02
N ASP A 56 3.73 3.71 -1.40
CA ASP A 56 2.34 4.14 -1.58
C ASP A 56 1.63 4.08 -0.24
N TYR A 57 1.56 5.23 0.43
CA TYR A 57 1.10 5.36 1.81
C TYR A 57 -0.32 5.92 1.86
N PHE A 58 -1.19 5.31 2.67
CA PHE A 58 -2.61 5.66 2.73
C PHE A 58 -3.08 5.91 4.15
N LEU A 59 -3.70 7.05 4.36
CA LEU A 59 -4.21 7.49 5.66
C LEU A 59 -5.64 7.01 5.92
N GLY A 60 -6.04 7.02 7.19
CA GLY A 60 -7.40 6.70 7.61
C GLY A 60 -7.68 5.20 7.64
N ARG A 61 -8.92 4.81 7.95
CA ARG A 61 -9.35 3.40 7.94
C ARG A 61 -10.00 3.09 6.62
N ASP A 62 -9.68 1.91 6.07
CA ASP A 62 -10.27 1.47 4.81
C ASP A 62 -10.16 2.60 3.76
N TYR A 63 -8.94 3.09 3.57
CA TYR A 63 -8.61 4.11 2.56
C TYR A 63 -9.50 5.37 2.61
N SER A 64 -9.96 5.79 3.80
CA SER A 64 -10.83 6.96 3.95
C SER A 64 -10.09 8.29 3.89
N GLY A 65 -8.77 8.29 4.11
CA GLY A 65 -7.93 9.48 4.10
C GLY A 65 -6.99 9.55 2.90
N PRO A 66 -6.18 10.62 2.81
CA PRO A 66 -5.36 10.89 1.63
C PRO A 66 -4.33 9.81 1.32
N GLY A 67 -4.02 9.68 0.03
CA GLY A 67 -2.79 9.05 -0.43
C GLY A 67 -1.60 10.00 -0.32
N VAL A 68 -0.46 9.48 0.15
CA VAL A 68 0.81 10.20 0.22
C VAL A 68 1.87 9.39 -0.50
N SER A 69 2.56 10.04 -1.43
CA SER A 69 3.69 9.43 -2.11
C SER A 69 4.93 9.61 -1.29
N MET A 70 5.57 8.51 -0.92
CA MET A 70 6.79 8.51 -0.14
C MET A 70 7.93 7.84 -0.90
N MET A 71 9.15 8.23 -0.55
CA MET A 71 10.38 7.60 -1.00
C MET A 71 11.15 7.23 0.25
N VAL A 72 11.59 5.97 0.35
CA VAL A 72 12.34 5.48 1.51
C VAL A 72 13.53 4.62 1.09
N THR A 73 14.68 4.83 1.72
CA THR A 73 15.85 3.95 1.60
C THR A 73 16.21 3.38 2.97
N PHE A 74 16.40 2.07 3.05
CA PHE A 74 16.82 1.38 4.26
C PHE A 74 18.29 1.00 4.16
N ARG A 75 19.13 1.37 5.14
CA ARG A 75 20.56 1.08 5.18
C ARG A 75 21.03 0.93 6.62
N ASN A 76 21.59 -0.23 6.98
CA ASN A 76 22.23 -0.46 8.27
C ASN A 76 21.33 -0.05 9.45
N GLY A 77 20.05 -0.44 9.43
CA GLY A 77 19.09 -0.06 10.48
C GLY A 77 18.60 1.40 10.45
N LYS A 78 19.02 2.20 9.45
CA LYS A 78 18.51 3.56 9.22
C LYS A 78 17.54 3.59 8.04
N ALA A 79 16.45 4.34 8.19
CA ALA A 79 15.53 4.69 7.11
C ALA A 79 15.68 6.18 6.78
N THR A 80 15.93 6.49 5.51
CA THR A 80 15.96 7.85 4.98
C THR A 80 14.73 8.06 4.09
N MET A 81 13.88 9.03 4.42
CA MET A 81 12.56 9.19 3.83
C MET A 81 12.25 10.65 3.46
N ALA A 82 11.49 10.82 2.38
CA ALA A 82 10.80 12.07 2.02
C ALA A 82 9.38 11.76 1.52
N SER A 83 8.48 12.73 1.58
CA SER A 83 7.09 12.60 1.12
C SER A 83 6.62 13.80 0.30
N ASP A 84 5.59 13.60 -0.52
CA ASP A 84 4.91 14.66 -1.28
C ASP A 84 3.82 15.41 -0.45
N ALA A 85 3.74 15.13 0.85
CA ALA A 85 2.96 15.92 1.80
C ALA A 85 3.62 17.29 2.07
N SER A 86 4.92 17.42 1.77
CA SER A 86 5.66 18.67 1.68
C SER A 86 5.75 19.14 0.22
N ASP A 87 5.88 20.45 0.01
CA ASP A 87 6.13 21.04 -1.32
C ASP A 87 7.61 20.94 -1.75
N THR A 88 8.45 20.36 -0.90
CA THR A 88 9.87 20.11 -1.18
C THR A 88 10.26 18.70 -0.78
N ALA A 89 11.17 18.08 -1.55
CA ALA A 89 11.72 16.76 -1.24
C ALA A 89 12.73 16.82 -0.07
N LEU A 90 12.22 16.98 1.14
CA LEU A 90 13.02 17.03 2.36
C LEU A 90 13.26 15.64 2.93
N PHE A 91 14.49 15.15 2.77
CA PHE A 91 14.90 13.88 3.35
C PHE A 91 15.19 14.01 4.85
N ARG A 92 14.71 13.03 5.61
CA ARG A 92 14.98 12.85 7.03
C ARG A 92 15.43 11.42 7.26
N THR A 93 16.29 11.21 8.24
CA THR A 93 16.83 9.89 8.57
C THR A 93 16.59 9.57 10.02
N ALA A 94 16.12 8.36 10.29
CA ALA A 94 15.89 7.84 11.63
C ALA A 94 16.16 6.32 11.65
N ASP A 95 16.12 5.72 12.83
CA ASP A 95 16.18 4.26 12.98
C ASP A 95 14.88 3.59 12.51
N TYR A 96 15.04 2.41 11.92
CA TYR A 96 13.97 1.46 11.67
C TYR A 96 14.38 0.08 12.18
N ASP A 97 13.40 -0.78 12.42
CA ASP A 97 13.66 -2.19 12.72
C ASP A 97 12.61 -3.11 12.11
N VAL A 98 12.92 -4.40 12.06
CA VAL A 98 11.96 -5.49 11.81
C VAL A 98 11.87 -6.31 13.09
N VAL A 99 10.75 -6.19 13.80
CA VAL A 99 10.50 -6.83 15.09
C VAL A 99 9.52 -7.99 14.96
N LYS A 100 9.46 -8.83 16.00
CA LYS A 100 8.54 -9.97 16.11
C LYS A 100 7.33 -9.57 16.94
N ASP A 101 6.21 -9.28 16.28
CA ASP A 101 4.95 -8.93 16.94
C ASP A 101 3.77 -9.46 16.12
N GLN A 102 3.29 -10.65 16.48
CA GLN A 102 2.30 -11.44 15.72
C GLN A 102 2.70 -11.67 14.25
N GLY A 103 4.00 -11.80 13.99
CA GLY A 103 4.61 -11.84 12.67
C GLY A 103 5.75 -10.83 12.54
N PRO A 104 6.38 -10.71 11.37
CA PRO A 104 7.36 -9.67 11.09
C PRO A 104 6.68 -8.30 10.98
N VAL A 105 7.20 -7.32 11.73
CA VAL A 105 6.68 -5.94 11.73
C VAL A 105 7.81 -4.97 11.42
N LEU A 106 7.67 -4.21 10.32
CA LEU A 106 8.48 -3.03 10.06
C LEU A 106 8.03 -1.90 10.99
N THR A 107 8.95 -1.33 11.76
CA THR A 107 8.68 -0.23 12.68
C THR A 107 9.68 0.91 12.48
N PHE A 108 9.18 2.15 12.51
CA PHE A 108 10.00 3.35 12.60
C PHE A 108 9.99 3.82 14.07
N ASN A 109 10.86 3.26 14.90
CA ASN A 109 10.81 3.40 16.36
C ASN A 109 11.44 4.69 16.90
N THR A 110 12.08 5.48 16.05
CA THR A 110 12.57 6.83 16.36
C THR A 110 11.90 7.84 15.45
N PHE A 111 11.72 9.07 15.94
CA PHE A 111 10.96 10.09 15.23
C PHE A 111 11.55 10.38 13.84
N LEU A 112 10.81 9.95 12.82
CA LEU A 112 11.03 10.18 11.41
C LEU A 112 9.92 11.07 10.88
N GLU A 113 10.19 12.36 10.75
CA GLU A 113 9.16 13.38 10.50
C GLU A 113 8.19 13.03 9.35
N PRO A 114 8.62 12.63 8.14
CA PRO A 114 7.69 12.46 7.00
C PRO A 114 6.57 11.44 7.20
N ILE A 115 6.74 10.49 8.13
CA ILE A 115 5.72 9.47 8.47
C ILE A 115 5.10 9.74 9.84
N HIS A 116 5.89 10.17 10.83
CA HIS A 116 5.39 10.42 12.17
C HIS A 116 4.52 11.68 12.26
N SER A 117 4.75 12.69 11.42
CA SER A 117 3.89 13.89 11.37
C SER A 117 2.48 13.57 10.86
N LEU A 118 2.30 12.45 10.16
CA LEU A 118 1.00 11.97 9.69
C LEU A 118 0.28 11.07 10.72
N ALA A 119 1.03 10.46 11.64
CA ALA A 119 0.49 9.59 12.69
C ALA A 119 0.27 10.31 14.03
N GLY A 120 1.07 11.33 14.32
CA GLY A 120 1.09 12.03 15.60
C GLY A 120 -0.20 12.79 15.89
N GLY A 121 -0.76 12.59 17.08
CA GLY A 121 -1.92 13.33 17.57
C GLY A 121 -1.61 14.82 17.76
N MET A 122 -2.60 15.66 17.46
CA MET A 122 -2.60 17.10 17.68
C MET A 122 -3.72 17.45 18.66
N ALA A 123 -3.65 18.59 19.36
CA ALA A 123 -4.69 18.97 20.33
C ALA A 123 -6.12 18.96 19.74
N SER A 124 -6.28 19.38 18.48
CA SER A 124 -7.57 19.37 17.78
C SER A 124 -7.83 18.09 16.96
N PHE A 125 -6.85 17.21 16.84
CA PHE A 125 -6.89 15.97 16.07
C PHE A 125 -6.19 14.86 16.87
N PRO A 126 -6.81 14.32 17.94
CA PRO A 126 -6.14 13.41 18.87
C PRO A 126 -5.65 12.11 18.21
N GLU A 127 -6.28 11.70 17.10
CA GLU A 127 -5.86 10.54 16.30
C GLU A 127 -4.82 10.88 15.22
N GLY A 128 -4.34 12.12 15.16
CA GLY A 128 -3.48 12.63 14.10
C GLY A 128 -4.20 12.66 12.76
N ARG A 129 -3.45 12.51 11.66
CA ARG A 129 -4.04 12.28 10.32
C ARG A 129 -4.31 10.80 10.06
N GLN A 130 -4.39 9.99 11.10
CA GLN A 130 -4.61 8.55 11.01
C GLN A 130 -3.56 7.84 10.13
N GLY A 131 -2.29 8.23 10.29
CA GLY A 131 -1.15 7.51 9.74
C GLY A 131 -0.67 6.36 10.64
N ASP A 132 -0.07 5.35 10.02
CA ASP A 132 0.69 4.27 10.65
C ASP A 132 2.21 4.54 10.58
N TYR A 133 2.96 4.11 11.59
CA TYR A 133 4.43 4.02 11.56
C TYR A 133 4.94 2.60 11.92
N GLU A 134 4.01 1.65 12.06
CA GLU A 134 4.27 0.23 12.24
C GLU A 134 3.44 -0.57 11.25
N PHE A 135 4.06 -1.55 10.61
CA PHE A 135 3.47 -2.29 9.50
C PHE A 135 3.75 -3.77 9.61
N SER A 136 2.71 -4.60 9.56
CA SER A 136 2.89 -6.04 9.32
C SER A 136 3.43 -6.24 7.91
N ILE A 137 4.52 -6.99 7.78
CA ILE A 137 5.08 -7.37 6.48
C ILE A 137 4.30 -8.59 5.99
N LEU A 138 3.50 -8.41 4.93
CA LEU A 138 2.62 -9.46 4.41
C LEU A 138 3.36 -10.39 3.44
N SER A 139 4.26 -9.84 2.63
CA SER A 139 5.10 -10.60 1.70
C SER A 139 6.26 -9.75 1.19
N THR A 140 7.40 -10.39 0.96
CA THR A 140 8.58 -9.78 0.32
C THR A 140 8.90 -10.48 -1.00
N SER A 141 9.36 -9.70 -1.98
CA SER A 141 9.85 -10.18 -3.27
C SER A 141 11.02 -9.31 -3.73
N ALA A 142 11.59 -9.61 -4.90
CA ALA A 142 12.64 -8.79 -5.47
C ALA A 142 12.17 -7.33 -5.67
N ASP A 143 11.01 -7.11 -6.28
CA ASP A 143 10.61 -5.75 -6.70
C ASP A 143 9.52 -5.12 -5.84
N THR A 144 8.90 -5.90 -4.96
CA THR A 144 7.79 -5.42 -4.13
C THR A 144 7.82 -5.96 -2.71
N ILE A 145 7.41 -5.13 -1.74
CA ILE A 145 7.12 -5.54 -0.37
C ILE A 145 5.71 -5.06 -0.03
N ARG A 146 4.84 -5.99 0.36
CA ARG A 146 3.46 -5.69 0.75
C ARG A 146 3.40 -5.49 2.26
N LEU A 147 2.79 -4.40 2.67
CA LEU A 147 2.68 -3.98 4.06
C LEU A 147 1.20 -3.81 4.43
N ARG A 148 0.89 -3.96 5.72
CA ARG A 148 -0.40 -3.55 6.29
C ARG A 148 -0.16 -2.69 7.53
N GLY A 149 -0.74 -1.49 7.56
CA GLY A 149 -0.67 -0.61 8.73
C GLY A 149 -1.28 -1.28 9.96
N LYS A 150 -0.59 -1.22 11.10
CA LYS A 150 -1.01 -1.95 12.32
C LYS A 150 -2.22 -1.32 13.03
N LYS A 151 -2.34 0.00 12.99
CA LYS A 151 -3.40 0.75 13.67
C LYS A 151 -4.62 0.97 12.79
N TRP A 152 -4.42 1.29 11.51
CA TRP A 152 -5.52 1.67 10.61
C TRP A 152 -5.85 0.64 9.54
N GLY A 153 -4.99 -0.36 9.33
CA GLY A 153 -5.32 -1.58 8.58
C GLY A 153 -5.25 -1.47 7.07
N ASN A 154 -4.80 -0.34 6.50
CA ASN A 154 -4.65 -0.19 5.06
C ASN A 154 -3.50 -1.05 4.52
N ASP A 155 -3.73 -1.75 3.39
CA ASP A 155 -2.64 -2.38 2.63
C ASP A 155 -1.88 -1.30 1.86
N MET A 156 -0.55 -1.40 1.91
CA MET A 156 0.39 -0.48 1.29
C MET A 156 1.47 -1.24 0.55
N LEU A 157 2.18 -0.54 -0.35
CA LEU A 157 3.16 -1.16 -1.22
C LEU A 157 4.48 -0.37 -1.22
N LEU A 158 5.57 -1.08 -0.95
CA LEU A 158 6.90 -0.64 -1.35
C LEU A 158 7.19 -1.23 -2.73
N THR A 159 7.45 -0.37 -3.70
CA THR A 159 7.89 -0.76 -5.06
C THR A 159 9.32 -0.31 -5.27
N ARG A 160 10.19 -1.22 -5.72
CA ARG A 160 11.61 -0.95 -5.92
C ARG A 160 11.78 0.16 -6.96
N ASN A 161 12.59 1.16 -6.64
CA ASN A 161 12.96 2.18 -7.62
C ASN A 161 13.96 1.59 -8.64
N PRO A 162 13.80 1.91 -9.94
CA PRO A 162 14.73 1.51 -11.00
C PRO A 162 16.19 1.88 -10.71
N VAL A 163 17.11 1.10 -11.30
CA VAL A 163 18.54 1.40 -11.27
C VAL A 163 18.80 2.77 -11.92
N GLY A 164 19.55 3.64 -11.24
CA GLY A 164 19.94 4.97 -11.74
C GLY A 164 18.92 6.08 -11.50
N LEU A 165 17.75 5.79 -10.90
CA LEU A 165 16.78 6.82 -10.54
C LEU A 165 17.32 7.67 -9.39
N LYS A 166 17.36 9.00 -9.57
CA LYS A 166 17.70 9.93 -8.49
C LYS A 166 16.54 9.96 -7.49
N GLN A 167 16.84 9.75 -6.22
CA GLN A 167 15.84 9.65 -5.14
C GLN A 167 14.94 10.90 -5.10
N ASP A 168 15.53 12.09 -5.14
CA ASP A 168 14.82 13.38 -5.17
C ASP A 168 13.85 13.49 -6.36
N SER A 169 14.18 12.88 -7.51
CA SER A 169 13.34 12.97 -8.71
C SER A 169 12.02 12.23 -8.55
N VAL A 170 11.93 11.25 -7.65
CA VAL A 170 10.70 10.51 -7.36
C VAL A 170 9.71 11.45 -6.68
N ILE A 171 10.10 12.05 -5.56
CA ILE A 171 9.21 12.92 -4.77
C ILE A 171 8.99 14.25 -5.48
N MET A 172 10.03 14.88 -6.03
CA MET A 172 9.84 16.11 -6.81
C MET A 172 8.96 15.88 -8.05
N GLY A 173 9.02 14.70 -8.67
CA GLY A 173 8.12 14.35 -9.77
C GLY A 173 6.67 14.18 -9.31
N ALA A 174 6.44 13.57 -8.15
CA ALA A 174 5.10 13.47 -7.54
C ALA A 174 4.53 14.84 -7.16
N ILE A 175 5.33 15.71 -6.54
CA ILE A 175 4.95 17.10 -6.20
C ILE A 175 4.57 17.87 -7.48
N LYS A 176 5.40 17.81 -8.53
CA LYS A 176 5.09 18.46 -9.82
C LYS A 176 3.82 17.92 -10.46
N MET A 177 3.58 16.61 -10.38
CA MET A 177 2.36 16.01 -10.90
C MET A 177 1.13 16.55 -10.17
N ARG A 178 1.19 16.62 -8.84
CA ARG A 178 0.15 17.23 -8.00
C ARG A 178 -0.10 18.69 -8.38
N GLU A 179 0.96 19.48 -8.55
CA GLU A 179 0.88 20.91 -8.93
C GLU A 179 0.28 21.11 -10.34
N ASN A 180 0.51 20.17 -11.26
CA ASN A 180 -0.09 20.22 -12.59
C ASN A 180 -1.61 19.94 -12.59
N MET A 181 -2.14 19.37 -11.51
CA MET A 181 -3.57 19.13 -11.34
C MET A 181 -4.22 20.38 -10.72
N ILE A 182 -4.63 21.29 -11.60
CA ILE A 182 -5.15 22.62 -11.22
C ILE A 182 -6.68 22.71 -11.22
N THR A 183 -7.39 21.61 -11.44
CA THR A 183 -8.86 21.58 -11.43
C THR A 183 -9.40 20.23 -10.98
N ASP A 184 -10.51 20.29 -10.27
CA ASP A 184 -11.38 19.19 -9.86
C ASP A 184 -12.25 18.66 -11.01
N SER A 185 -12.51 19.51 -12.01
CA SER A 185 -13.42 19.27 -13.13
C SER A 185 -12.72 18.49 -14.24
N ILE A 186 -13.18 17.26 -14.45
CA ILE A 186 -12.61 16.32 -15.42
C ILE A 186 -13.70 15.57 -16.18
N TYR A 187 -13.29 14.95 -17.27
CA TYR A 187 -14.13 14.06 -18.06
C TYR A 187 -13.47 12.69 -18.11
N LEU A 188 -14.09 11.72 -17.42
CA LEU A 188 -13.70 10.31 -17.51
C LEU A 188 -14.37 9.69 -18.73
N CYS A 189 -13.57 9.09 -19.61
CA CYS A 189 -14.04 8.45 -20.83
C CYS A 189 -13.57 7.00 -20.89
N HIS A 190 -14.47 6.10 -21.29
CA HIS A 190 -14.16 4.73 -21.70
C HIS A 190 -14.32 4.64 -23.22
N GLY A 191 -13.20 4.59 -23.95
CA GLY A 191 -13.21 4.78 -25.40
C GLY A 191 -13.80 6.14 -25.78
N LYS A 192 -14.99 6.14 -26.41
CA LYS A 192 -15.71 7.36 -26.84
C LYS A 192 -16.82 7.81 -25.89
N ASP A 193 -17.16 6.97 -24.92
CA ASP A 193 -18.28 7.19 -24.02
C ASP A 193 -17.82 7.89 -22.75
N THR A 194 -18.55 8.91 -22.31
CA THR A 194 -18.29 9.60 -21.04
C THR A 194 -18.94 8.87 -19.88
N ILE A 195 -18.19 8.68 -18.80
CA ILE A 195 -18.68 8.23 -17.51
C ILE A 195 -18.92 9.49 -16.65
N PRO A 196 -20.18 9.84 -16.33
CA PRO A 196 -20.51 11.05 -15.60
C PRO A 196 -20.15 10.93 -14.11
N GLY A 197 -20.02 12.08 -13.45
CA GLY A 197 -19.84 12.17 -12.00
C GLY A 197 -18.40 11.98 -11.50
N ALA A 198 -17.43 11.84 -12.41
CA ALA A 198 -16.02 11.75 -12.05
C ALA A 198 -15.45 13.13 -11.66
N ALA A 199 -14.72 13.18 -10.56
CA ALA A 199 -14.05 14.39 -10.08
C ALA A 199 -12.72 14.04 -9.38
N PHE A 200 -11.81 15.01 -9.36
CA PHE A 200 -10.68 14.97 -8.43
C PHE A 200 -11.00 15.81 -7.19
N ASP A 201 -11.04 15.18 -6.02
CA ASP A 201 -10.94 15.88 -4.75
C ASP A 201 -9.45 16.02 -4.40
N LEU A 202 -8.84 17.12 -4.83
CA LEU A 202 -7.41 17.34 -4.67
C LEU A 202 -7.02 17.68 -3.22
N ASP A 203 -7.96 18.18 -2.42
CA ASP A 203 -7.75 18.50 -1.00
C ASP A 203 -7.59 17.23 -0.18
N ASN A 204 -8.47 16.25 -0.43
CA ASN A 204 -8.39 14.93 0.19
C ASN A 204 -7.50 13.96 -0.60
N ARG A 205 -7.08 14.32 -1.83
CA ARG A 205 -6.33 13.47 -2.77
C ARG A 205 -7.09 12.21 -3.17
N HIS A 206 -8.37 12.37 -3.49
CA HIS A 206 -9.27 11.29 -3.92
C HIS A 206 -9.70 11.46 -5.37
N PHE A 207 -9.85 10.32 -6.05
CA PHE A 207 -10.56 10.21 -7.31
C PHE A 207 -11.92 9.63 -7.00
N ASP A 208 -12.95 10.44 -7.24
CA ASP A 208 -14.32 10.09 -6.90
C ASP A 208 -15.15 9.98 -8.17
N ILE A 209 -16.11 9.06 -8.17
CA ILE A 209 -17.13 8.95 -9.20
C ILE A 209 -18.47 8.86 -8.49
N ASN A 210 -19.31 9.88 -8.69
CA ASN A 210 -20.63 10.00 -8.10
C ASN A 210 -21.69 9.92 -9.20
N GLY A 211 -22.02 8.72 -9.64
CA GLY A 211 -23.02 8.47 -10.68
C GLY A 211 -23.53 7.04 -10.66
N ALA A 212 -23.80 6.48 -11.84
CA ALA A 212 -24.13 5.06 -11.98
C ALA A 212 -22.97 4.15 -11.56
N VAL A 213 -21.74 4.63 -11.74
CA VAL A 213 -20.54 4.08 -11.13
C VAL A 213 -20.27 4.84 -9.84
N GLN A 214 -19.93 4.11 -8.78
CA GLN A 214 -19.59 4.68 -7.48
C GLN A 214 -18.14 4.31 -7.15
N LEU A 215 -17.32 5.32 -6.89
CA LEU A 215 -15.94 5.14 -6.45
C LEU A 215 -15.57 6.28 -5.51
N SER A 216 -14.89 5.94 -4.43
CA SER A 216 -14.01 6.88 -3.73
C SER A 216 -12.70 6.19 -3.44
N SER A 217 -11.63 6.68 -4.05
CA SER A 217 -10.30 6.10 -3.90
C SER A 217 -9.27 7.20 -3.66
N PRO A 218 -8.49 7.12 -2.57
CA PRO A 218 -7.30 7.93 -2.48
C PRO A 218 -6.33 7.58 -3.61
N MET A 219 -5.56 8.59 -4.01
CA MET A 219 -4.54 8.48 -5.04
C MET A 219 -3.18 8.90 -4.50
N VAL A 220 -2.13 8.26 -5.03
CA VAL A 220 -0.74 8.67 -4.81
C VAL A 220 -0.17 9.18 -6.13
N PHE A 221 0.48 10.34 -6.10
CA PHE A 221 1.11 10.92 -7.28
C PHE A 221 2.46 10.29 -7.58
N THR A 222 2.80 10.21 -8.85
CA THR A 222 4.08 9.69 -9.32
C THR A 222 4.64 10.65 -10.37
N PRO A 223 5.95 10.57 -10.69
CA PRO A 223 6.49 11.34 -11.80
C PRO A 223 5.80 11.08 -13.15
N LYS A 224 5.05 9.97 -13.26
CA LYS A 224 4.41 9.53 -14.51
C LYS A 224 2.88 9.65 -14.48
N GLY A 225 2.27 10.08 -13.39
CA GLY A 225 0.82 10.17 -13.26
C GLY A 225 0.35 9.85 -11.84
N PHE A 226 -0.69 9.06 -11.65
CA PHE A 226 -1.15 8.66 -10.31
C PHE A 226 -1.57 7.19 -10.22
N THR A 227 -1.61 6.66 -9.01
CA THR A 227 -2.04 5.30 -8.70
C THR A 227 -3.20 5.35 -7.70
N LEU A 228 -4.30 4.65 -7.98
CA LEU A 228 -5.43 4.49 -7.07
C LEU A 228 -5.16 3.40 -6.02
N ALA A 229 -5.54 3.67 -4.77
CA ALA A 229 -5.56 2.65 -3.72
C ALA A 229 -6.61 1.57 -3.99
N ARG A 230 -7.83 2.01 -4.32
CA ARG A 230 -8.93 1.18 -4.79
C ARG A 230 -9.07 1.35 -6.30
N PRO A 231 -8.69 0.35 -7.09
CA PRO A 231 -8.85 0.41 -8.53
C PRO A 231 -10.31 0.62 -8.94
N LEU A 232 -10.53 1.39 -10.00
CA LEU A 232 -11.82 1.48 -10.66
C LEU A 232 -12.08 0.17 -11.40
N SER A 233 -13.18 -0.51 -11.06
CA SER A 233 -13.69 -1.64 -11.85
C SER A 233 -14.79 -1.15 -12.78
N TYR A 234 -14.60 -1.28 -14.08
CA TYR A 234 -15.57 -0.86 -15.10
C TYR A 234 -15.49 -1.79 -16.31
N ASP A 235 -16.66 -2.20 -16.81
CA ASP A 235 -16.79 -3.09 -17.98
C ASP A 235 -15.88 -4.34 -17.94
N GLY A 236 -15.83 -5.02 -16.78
CA GLY A 236 -15.02 -6.22 -16.57
C GLY A 236 -13.50 -5.97 -16.52
N ARG A 237 -13.05 -4.71 -16.54
CA ARG A 237 -11.64 -4.31 -16.43
C ARG A 237 -11.38 -3.55 -15.15
N VAL A 238 -10.09 -3.51 -14.78
CA VAL A 238 -9.60 -2.88 -13.55
C VAL A 238 -8.57 -1.82 -13.93
N TYR A 239 -8.83 -0.58 -13.52
CA TYR A 239 -8.00 0.60 -13.79
C TYR A 239 -7.42 1.13 -12.49
N ARG A 240 -6.10 1.08 -12.36
CA ARG A 240 -5.39 1.45 -11.13
C ARG A 240 -4.38 2.57 -11.36
N ASP A 241 -3.48 2.37 -12.31
CA ASP A 241 -2.41 3.30 -12.63
C ASP A 241 -2.82 4.12 -13.85
N PHE A 242 -2.74 5.44 -13.71
CA PHE A 242 -3.12 6.41 -14.72
C PHE A 242 -1.89 7.22 -15.11
N ALA A 243 -1.45 7.09 -16.36
CA ALA A 243 -0.26 7.74 -16.87
C ALA A 243 -0.58 9.12 -17.46
N TRP A 244 0.20 10.13 -17.11
CA TRP A 244 0.10 11.48 -17.66
C TRP A 244 0.64 11.55 -19.09
N ASN A 245 -0.16 12.13 -19.99
CA ASN A 245 0.23 12.52 -21.33
C ASN A 245 0.26 14.04 -21.43
N ASP A 246 1.46 14.60 -21.48
CA ASP A 246 1.69 16.04 -21.49
C ASP A 246 1.13 16.73 -22.75
N SER A 247 1.36 16.13 -23.93
CA SER A 247 0.92 16.70 -25.20
C SER A 247 -0.61 16.76 -25.33
N ALA A 248 -1.29 15.71 -24.88
CA ALA A 248 -2.74 15.64 -24.90
C ALA A 248 -3.40 16.31 -23.68
N ARG A 249 -2.63 16.57 -22.61
CA ARG A 249 -3.12 16.96 -21.29
C ARG A 249 -4.20 16.02 -20.76
N THR A 250 -3.89 14.73 -20.74
CA THR A 250 -4.81 13.67 -20.28
C THR A 250 -4.10 12.67 -19.39
N PHE A 251 -4.86 11.96 -18.55
CA PHE A 251 -4.39 10.70 -17.98
C PHE A 251 -4.96 9.51 -18.72
N THR A 252 -4.19 8.45 -18.89
CA THR A 252 -4.65 7.22 -19.56
C THR A 252 -4.35 5.97 -18.75
N SER A 253 -5.28 5.03 -18.79
CA SER A 253 -5.12 3.68 -18.26
C SER A 253 -5.83 2.71 -19.22
N ALA A 254 -5.07 1.97 -20.02
CA ALA A 254 -5.59 1.18 -21.14
C ALA A 254 -6.54 2.02 -22.05
N ASP A 255 -7.82 1.66 -22.12
CA ASP A 255 -8.87 2.34 -22.88
C ASP A 255 -9.65 3.41 -22.10
N MET A 256 -9.22 3.70 -20.87
CA MET A 256 -9.78 4.74 -20.04
C MET A 256 -8.93 6.02 -20.12
N THR A 257 -9.60 7.16 -20.30
CA THR A 257 -8.95 8.47 -20.40
C THR A 257 -9.62 9.47 -19.46
N ILE A 258 -8.81 10.25 -18.75
CA ILE A 258 -9.27 11.42 -17.99
C ILE A 258 -8.79 12.67 -18.72
N SER A 259 -9.73 13.51 -19.14
CA SER A 259 -9.47 14.76 -19.85
C SER A 259 -9.85 15.97 -19.01
N PHE A 260 -9.03 17.02 -19.08
CA PHE A 260 -9.32 18.34 -18.50
C PHE A 260 -10.11 19.25 -19.45
N ARG A 261 -10.43 18.75 -20.65
CA ARG A 261 -11.23 19.44 -21.67
C ARG A 261 -12.50 18.64 -21.96
N ILE A 262 -13.56 19.37 -22.29
CA ILE A 262 -14.84 18.78 -22.70
C ILE A 262 -14.63 17.93 -23.97
N PRO A 263 -14.93 16.62 -23.94
CA PRO A 263 -14.93 15.79 -25.14
C PRO A 263 -15.98 16.27 -26.15
N GLU A 264 -15.69 16.19 -27.45
CA GLU A 264 -16.66 16.53 -28.50
C GLU A 264 -17.94 15.68 -28.44
N THR A 265 -17.84 14.47 -27.87
CA THR A 265 -18.96 13.54 -27.69
C THR A 265 -19.69 13.72 -26.36
N TYR A 266 -19.30 14.67 -25.52
CA TYR A 266 -19.93 14.90 -24.22
C TYR A 266 -21.41 15.27 -24.40
N LYS A 267 -22.29 14.49 -23.77
CA LYS A 267 -23.72 14.78 -23.71
C LYS A 267 -24.03 15.21 -22.28
N PRO A 268 -24.37 16.49 -22.02
CA PRO A 268 -24.87 16.89 -20.73
C PRO A 268 -26.12 16.07 -20.40
N GLN A 269 -26.20 15.56 -19.17
CA GLN A 269 -27.40 14.94 -18.63
C GLN A 269 -28.40 16.00 -18.20
#